data_AF-K7R2B3-F1
#
_entry.id   AF-K7R2B3-F1
#
_cell.length_a   1.000
_cell.length_b   1.000
_cell.length_c   1.000
_cell.angle_alpha   90.00
_cell.angle_beta   90.00
_cell.angle_gamma   90.00
#
_symmetry.space_group_name_H-M   'P 1'
#
loop_
_entity.id
_entity.type
_entity.pdbx_description
1 polymer ?
#
loop_
_entity_poly.entity_id
_entity_poly.type
_entity_poly.pdbx_seq_one_letter_code
_entity_poly.pdbx_strand_id
1 'polypeptide(L)' 'MPLLEVILVGEGEREVRAFVEEAHRIFKEVLGTPEGRLRVAVYPLPDPLEEAEGPGEG' A
#
# COMPACT_ATOMS: atom_id res chain seq x y z
N MET A 1 -9.13 14.21 -9.71
CA MET A 1 -7.76 13.63 -9.61
C MET A 1 -7.93 12.34 -8.84
N PRO A 2 -7.69 11.17 -9.44
CA PRO A 2 -7.89 9.88 -8.77
C PRO A 2 -6.95 9.72 -7.57
N LEU A 3 -7.51 9.19 -6.48
CA LEU A 3 -6.80 8.77 -5.27
C LEU A 3 -7.00 7.27 -5.11
N LEU A 4 -5.90 6.54 -4.94
CA LEU A 4 -5.90 5.14 -4.56
C LEU A 4 -5.40 5.02 -3.11
N GLU A 5 -6.26 4.53 -2.23
CA GLU A 5 -5.92 4.24 -0.84
C GLU A 5 -5.67 2.75 -0.68
N VAL A 6 -4.50 2.41 -0.12
CA VAL A 6 -4.02 1.04 0.01
C VAL A 6 -3.77 0.77 1.48
N ILE A 7 -4.41 -0.27 1.99
CA ILE A 7 -4.17 -0.76 3.33
C ILE A 7 -3.28 -1.99 3.20
N LEU A 8 -2.07 -1.94 3.76
CA LEU A 8 -1.08 -3.01 3.67
C LEU A 8 -0.94 -3.65 5.06
N VAL A 9 -1.12 -4.96 5.17
CA VAL A 9 -0.88 -5.69 6.43
C VAL A 9 0.54 -6.27 6.40
N GLY A 10 1.34 -6.01 7.44
CA GLY A 10 2.73 -6.47 7.55
C GLY A 10 3.78 -5.53 6.96
N GLU A 11 5.06 -5.90 7.02
CA GLU A 11 6.20 -5.06 6.60
C GLU A 11 6.78 -5.45 5.23
N GLY A 12 7.02 -4.46 4.37
CA GLY A 12 7.69 -4.65 3.07
C GLY A 12 7.82 -3.37 2.24
N GLU A 13 8.82 -2.52 2.52
CA GLU A 13 9.05 -1.27 1.76
C GLU A 13 9.29 -1.50 0.25
N ARG A 14 9.89 -2.64 -0.09
CA ARG A 14 10.21 -2.99 -1.49
C ARG A 14 8.95 -3.38 -2.27
N GLU A 15 8.06 -4.11 -1.61
CA GLU A 15 6.78 -4.57 -2.12
C GLU A 15 5.84 -3.37 -2.34
N VAL A 16 5.85 -2.39 -1.43
CA VAL A 16 5.09 -1.14 -1.57
C VAL A 16 5.53 -0.35 -2.80
N ARG A 17 6.84 -0.23 -3.04
CA ARG A 17 7.34 0.48 -4.23
C ARG A 17 6.87 -0.19 -5.52
N ALA A 18 7.03 -1.51 -5.62
CA ALA A 18 6.60 -2.27 -6.79
C ALA A 18 5.09 -2.15 -7.02
N PHE A 19 4.29 -2.17 -5.95
CA PHE A 19 2.85 -1.94 -6.00
C PHE A 19 2.50 -0.56 -6.56
N VAL A 20 3.15 0.50 -6.05
CA VAL A 20 2.87 1.88 -6.48
C VAL A 20 3.20 2.06 -7.96
N GLU A 21 4.35 1.56 -8.42
CA GLU A 21 4.76 1.60 -9.83
C GLU A 21 3.72 0.90 -10.73
N GLU A 22 3.26 -0.28 -10.31
CA GLU A 22 2.25 -1.04 -11.04
C GLU A 22 0.89 -0.33 -11.06
N ALA A 23 0.46 0.26 -9.94
CA ALA A 23 -0.78 1.01 -9.87
C ALA A 23 -0.77 2.20 -10.85
N HIS A 24 0.36 2.92 -10.94
CA HIS A 24 0.52 3.99 -11.93
C HIS A 24 0.41 3.48 -13.37
N ARG A 25 1.01 2.32 -13.68
CA ARG A 25 0.91 1.68 -15.00
C ARG A 25 -0.54 1.33 -15.35
N ILE A 26 -1.26 0.66 -14.45
CA ILE A 26 -2.66 0.27 -14.68
C ILE A 26 -3.55 1.49 -14.88
N PHE A 27 -3.42 2.52 -14.04
CA PHE A 27 -4.23 3.73 -14.17
C PHE A 27 -3.96 4.46 -15.49
N LYS A 28 -2.73 4.44 -15.99
CA LYS A 28 -2.39 4.99 -17.30
C LYS A 28 -2.96 4.14 -18.44
N GLU A 29 -2.69 2.85 -18.46
CA GLU A 29 -2.98 1.96 -19.59
C GLU A 29 -4.47 1.58 -19.68
N VAL A 30 -5.12 1.34 -18.55
CA VAL A 30 -6.51 0.86 -18.50
C VAL A 30 -7.50 2.00 -18.32
N LEU A 31 -7.19 2.94 -17.43
CA LEU A 31 -8.10 4.03 -17.05
C LEU A 31 -7.81 5.34 -17.78
N GLY A 32 -6.76 5.40 -18.61
CA GLY A 32 -6.37 6.60 -19.36
C GLY A 32 -5.96 7.78 -18.48
N THR A 33 -5.55 7.52 -17.24
CA THR A 33 -5.13 8.57 -16.30
C THR A 33 -3.79 9.14 -16.73
N PRO A 34 -3.67 10.47 -16.93
CA PRO A 34 -2.40 11.07 -17.30
C PRO A 34 -1.33 10.91 -16.22
N GLU A 35 -0.07 10.89 -16.62
CA GLU A 35 1.06 10.84 -15.69
C GLU A 35 1.00 11.99 -14.67
N GLY A 36 1.38 11.70 -13.43
CA GLY A 36 1.32 12.65 -12.31
C GLY A 36 -0.10 12.98 -11.80
N ARG A 37 -1.16 12.37 -12.35
CA ARG A 37 -2.55 12.62 -11.91
C ARG A 37 -3.11 11.56 -10.96
N LEU A 38 -2.44 10.43 -10.79
CA LEU A 38 -2.75 9.47 -9.74
C LEU A 38 -2.01 9.85 -8.46
N ARG A 39 -2.72 9.88 -7.34
CA ARG A 39 -2.13 9.89 -6.00
C ARG A 39 -2.35 8.53 -5.37
N VAL A 40 -1.31 7.98 -4.74
CA VAL A 40 -1.40 6.72 -3.98
C VAL A 40 -1.05 7.03 -2.53
N ALA A 41 -1.94 6.64 -1.61
CA ALA A 41 -1.71 6.69 -0.17
C ALA A 41 -1.64 5.26 0.35
N VAL A 42 -0.55 4.93 1.04
CA VAL A 42 -0.31 3.59 1.60
C VAL A 42 -0.32 3.71 3.11
N TYR A 43 -1.22 2.94 3.73
CA TYR A 43 -1.40 2.87 5.16
C TYR A 43 -0.96 1.48 5.63
N PRO A 44 0.21 1.36 6.27
CA PRO A 44 0.58 0.11 6.90
C PRO A 44 -0.34 -0.14 8.09
N LEU A 45 -0.81 -1.37 8.21
CA LEU A 45 -1.42 -1.91 9.41
C LEU A 45 -0.43 -2.89 10.04
N PRO A 46 -0.31 -2.87 11.38
CA PRO A 46 0.43 -3.89 12.09
C PRO A 46 -0.14 -5.27 11.73
N ASP A 47 0.73 -6.27 11.64
CA ASP A 47 0.26 -7.63 11.45
C ASP A 47 -0.55 -8.05 12.69
N PRO A 48 -1.81 -8.50 12.55
CA PRO A 48 -2.59 -9.01 13.68
C PRO A 48 -1.88 -10.13 14.45
N LEU A 49 -0.92 -10.82 13.82
CA LEU A 49 -0.10 -11.86 14.44
C LEU A 49 1.08 -11.30 15.25
N GLU A 50 1.54 -10.06 15.02
CA GLU A 50 2.53 -9.38 15.88
C GLU A 50 1.87 -8.82 17.15
N GLU A 51 0.62 -8.35 17.08
CA GLU A 51 -0.10 -7.82 18.25
C GLU A 51 -0.48 -8.89 19.29
N ALA A 52 -0.49 -10.17 18.89
CA ALA A 52 -0.77 -11.29 19.78
C ALA A 52 0.41 -11.66 20.71
N GLU A 53 1.62 -11.16 20.42
CA GLU A 53 2.79 -11.25 21.31
C GLU A 53 2.87 -10.04 22.25
N GLY A 54 1.75 -9.71 22.92
CA GLY A 54 1.79 -8.87 24.11
C GLY A 54 2.67 -9.52 25.19
N PRO A 55 3.31 -8.74 26.08
CA PRO A 55 4.23 -9.29 27.08
C PRO A 55 3.47 -10.30 27.94
N GLY A 56 3.76 -11.59 27.73
CA GLY A 56 3.37 -12.63 28.67
C GLY A 56 4.03 -12.30 30.00
N GLU A 57 3.24 -11.76 30.93
CA GLU A 57 3.62 -11.56 32.32
C GLU A 57 4.05 -12.90 32.94
N GLY A 58 5.18 -12.89 33.65
CA GLY A 58 5.38 -13.64 34.91
C GLY A 58 5.78 -15.10 34.83
#